data_AF-A0A751XUB1-F1
#
_entry.id   AF-A0A751XUB1-F1
#
_cell.length_a   1.000
_cell.length_b   1.000
_cell.length_c   1.000
_cell.angle_alpha   90.00
_cell.angle_beta   90.00
_cell.angle_gamma   90.00
#
_symmetry.space_group_name_H-M   'P 1'
#
loop_
_entity.id
_entity.type
_entity.pdbx_description
1 polymer ?
#
loop_
_entity_poly.entity_id
_entity_poly.type
_entity_poly.pdbx_seq_one_letter_code
_entity_poly.pdbx_strand_id
1 'polypeptide(L)' 'MTQKAMAEKFGVSVSTVKNYISLPREDYLKEAEEKRCLAFNLRSSGLKWKEVAEKMNTSEYSAIAYYRRYLALLEKQI' A
#
# COMPACT_ATOMS: atom_id res chain seq x y z
N MET A 1 13.81 -5.51 -14.95
CA MET A 1 14.92 -6.37 -14.47
C MET A 1 14.46 -7.08 -13.21
N THR A 2 14.62 -8.40 -13.11
CA THR A 2 14.17 -9.17 -11.94
C THR A 2 15.23 -9.16 -10.82
N GLN A 3 14.83 -9.44 -9.59
CA GLN A 3 15.77 -9.54 -8.46
C GLN A 3 16.84 -10.62 -8.69
N LYS A 4 16.47 -11.72 -9.36
CA LYS A 4 17.40 -12.79 -9.76
C LYS A 4 18.43 -12.31 -10.77
N ALA A 5 17.99 -11.57 -11.80
CA ALA A 5 18.90 -10.99 -12.78
C ALA A 5 19.85 -9.95 -12.15
N MET A 6 19.39 -9.19 -11.16
CA MET A 6 20.22 -8.26 -10.38
C MET A 6 21.27 -9.02 -9.55
N ALA A 7 20.87 -10.08 -8.86
CA ALA A 7 21.77 -10.91 -8.07
C ALA A 7 22.91 -11.48 -8.94
N GLU A 8 22.58 -12.05 -10.10
CA GLU A 8 23.55 -12.58 -11.07
C GLU A 8 24.47 -11.49 -11.62
N LYS A 9 23.92 -10.32 -11.99
CA LYS A 9 24.70 -9.21 -12.55
C LYS A 9 25.70 -8.60 -11.56
N PHE A 10 25.31 -8.49 -10.29
CA PHE A 10 26.10 -7.82 -9.27
C PHE A 10 26.86 -8.79 -8.35
N GLY A 11 26.77 -10.11 -8.58
CA GLY A 11 27.47 -11.12 -7.79
C GLY A 11 27.04 -11.18 -6.32
N VAL A 12 25.79 -10.79 -6.01
CA VAL A 12 25.25 -10.74 -4.65
C VAL A 12 24.07 -11.69 -4.49
N SER A 13 23.71 -12.02 -3.25
CA SER A 13 22.53 -12.85 -2.99
C SER A 13 21.23 -12.10 -3.33
N VAL A 14 20.17 -12.85 -3.69
CA VAL A 14 18.83 -12.27 -3.88
C VAL A 14 18.33 -11.56 -2.61
N SER A 15 18.67 -12.07 -1.43
CA SER A 15 18.35 -11.43 -0.14
C SER A 15 19.04 -10.07 0.02
N THR A 16 20.30 -9.96 -0.41
CA THR A 16 21.04 -8.69 -0.43
C THR A 16 20.39 -7.69 -1.38
N VAL A 17 20.01 -8.13 -2.58
CA VAL A 17 19.27 -7.28 -3.52
C VAL A 17 17.97 -6.77 -2.88
N LYS A 18 17.19 -7.65 -2.24
CA LYS A 18 15.97 -7.26 -1.52
C LYS A 18 16.28 -6.19 -0.49
N ASN A 19 17.26 -6.41 0.38
CA ASN A 19 17.62 -5.45 1.43
C ASN A 19 18.01 -4.08 0.85
N TYR A 20 18.70 -4.03 -0.28
CA TYR A 20 19.10 -2.77 -0.91
C TYR A 20 17.95 -2.02 -1.59
N ILE A 21 16.94 -2.72 -2.10
CA ILE A 21 15.80 -2.11 -2.80
C ILE A 21 14.56 -1.96 -1.91
N SER A 22 14.57 -2.56 -0.72
CA SER A 22 13.45 -2.50 0.21
C SER A 22 13.21 -1.07 0.67
N LEU A 23 11.94 -0.67 0.63
CA LEU A 23 11.52 0.60 1.22
C LEU A 23 11.73 0.53 2.75
N PRO A 24 12.25 1.60 3.39
CA PRO A 24 12.32 1.67 4.85
C PRO A 24 10.96 1.38 5.49
N ARG A 25 11.00 0.74 6.66
CA ARG A 25 9.78 0.32 7.39
C ARG A 25 8.83 1.49 7.63
N GLU A 26 9.37 2.63 8.04
CA GLU A 26 8.59 3.83 8.36
C GLU A 26 7.89 4.39 7.13
N ASP A 27 8.61 4.52 6.01
CA ASP A 27 8.05 5.00 4.74
C ASP A 27 6.93 4.07 4.24
N TYR A 28 7.13 2.75 4.32
CA TYR A 28 6.09 1.78 3.95
C TYR A 28 4.82 1.93 4.81
N LEU A 29 4.99 2.12 6.12
CA LEU A 29 3.86 2.27 7.03
C LEU A 29 3.10 3.59 6.77
N LYS A 30 3.84 4.67 6.52
CA LYS A 30 3.28 5.98 6.17
C LYS A 30 2.48 5.90 4.87
N GLU A 31 3.03 5.32 3.81
CA GLU A 31 2.33 5.15 2.54
C GLU A 31 1.05 4.30 2.72
N ALA A 32 1.12 3.25 3.54
CA ALA A 32 -0.03 2.41 3.84
C ALA A 32 -1.11 3.16 4.66
N GLU A 33 -0.73 4.06 5.55
CA GLU A 33 -1.64 4.95 6.27
C GLU A 33 -2.30 5.95 5.34
N GLU A 34 -1.52 6.64 4.49
CA GLU A 34 -2.02 7.60 3.51
C GLU A 34 -3.07 6.97 2.59
N LYS A 35 -2.85 5.75 2.10
CA LYS A 35 -3.82 5.00 1.27
C LYS A 35 -5.12 4.71 2.02
N ARG A 36 -5.06 4.37 3.31
CA ARG A 36 -6.24 4.11 4.15
C ARG A 36 -7.03 5.39 4.41
N CYS A 37 -6.33 6.47 4.75
CA CYS A 37 -6.93 7.80 4.94
C CYS A 37 -7.61 8.29 3.65
N LEU A 38 -6.94 8.13 2.50
CA LEU A 38 -7.50 8.50 1.20
C LEU A 38 -8.79 7.71 0.89
N ALA A 39 -8.78 6.39 1.09
CA ALA A 39 -9.96 5.55 0.90
C ALA A 39 -11.13 5.99 1.78
N PHE A 40 -10.86 6.31 3.05
CA PHE A 40 -11.86 6.84 3.98
C PHE A 40 -12.40 8.18 3.53
N ASN A 41 -11.55 9.15 3.23
CA ASN A 41 -11.97 10.50 2.82
C ASN A 41 -12.82 10.48 1.54
N LEU A 42 -12.41 9.70 0.54
CA LEU A 42 -13.16 9.55 -0.71
C LEU A 42 -14.52 8.86 -0.48
N ARG A 43 -14.58 7.88 0.42
CA ARG A 43 -15.85 7.24 0.76
C ARG A 43 -16.78 8.17 1.54
N SER A 44 -16.23 8.90 2.50
CA SER A 44 -16.94 9.89 3.32
C SER A 44 -17.44 11.07 2.50
N SER A 45 -16.80 11.40 1.38
CA SER A 45 -17.29 12.40 0.42
C SER A 45 -18.46 11.90 -0.44
N GLY A 46 -18.96 10.68 -0.22
CA GLY A 46 -20.14 10.14 -0.90
C GLY A 46 -19.88 9.41 -2.23
N LEU A 47 -18.61 9.22 -2.63
CA LEU A 47 -18.28 8.51 -3.87
C LEU A 47 -18.64 7.03 -3.79
N LYS A 48 -19.02 6.45 -4.94
CA LYS A 48 -19.23 4.99 -5.06
C LYS A 48 -17.88 4.27 -5.09
N TRP A 49 -17.87 3.00 -4.70
CA TRP A 49 -16.63 2.21 -4.63
C TRP A 49 -15.84 2.17 -5.93
N LYS A 50 -16.54 2.13 -7.07
CA LYS A 50 -15.93 2.22 -8.39
C LYS A 50 -15.13 3.52 -8.58
N GLU A 51 -15.73 4.65 -8.24
CA GLU A 51 -15.10 5.98 -8.38
C GLU A 51 -13.95 6.17 -7.38
N VAL A 52 -14.10 5.63 -6.16
CA VAL A 52 -13.02 5.60 -5.16
C VAL A 52 -11.83 4.80 -5.69
N ALA A 53 -12.08 3.63 -6.27
CA ALA A 53 -11.06 2.75 -6.82
C ALA A 53 -10.34 3.39 -8.02
N GLU A 54 -11.09 4.04 -8.92
CA GLU A 54 -10.55 4.81 -10.04
C GLU A 54 -9.64 5.95 -9.55
N LYS A 55 -10.07 6.74 -8.56
CA LYS A 55 -9.26 7.82 -7.99
C LYS A 55 -8.01 7.33 -7.26
N MET A 56 -8.07 6.16 -6.64
CA MET A 56 -6.94 5.52 -5.98
C MET A 56 -6.06 4.70 -6.94
N ASN A 57 -6.43 4.62 -8.22
CA ASN A 57 -5.78 3.80 -9.24
C ASN A 57 -5.61 2.33 -8.80
N THR A 58 -6.68 1.74 -8.24
CA THR A 58 -6.67 0.39 -7.65
C THR A 58 -7.96 -0.37 -7.98
N SER A 59 -8.04 -1.65 -7.59
CA SER A 59 -9.29 -2.42 -7.70
C SER A 59 -10.32 -2.00 -6.64
N GLU A 60 -11.61 -2.19 -6.93
CA GLU A 60 -12.71 -1.92 -5.98
C GLU A 60 -12.53 -2.68 -4.66
N TYR A 61 -12.15 -3.96 -4.74
CA TYR A 61 -11.88 -4.78 -3.56
C TYR A 61 -10.74 -4.22 -2.71
N SER A 62 -9.69 -3.72 -3.35
CA SER A 62 -8.57 -3.08 -2.64
C SER A 62 -9.01 -1.80 -1.94
N ALA A 63 -9.81 -0.94 -2.60
CA ALA A 63 -10.35 0.28 -2.01
C ALA A 63 -11.21 -0.03 -0.77
N ILE A 64 -12.07 -1.05 -0.86
CA ILE A 64 -12.89 -1.51 0.27
C ILE A 64 -12.00 -2.05 1.40
N ALA A 65 -10.94 -2.80 1.08
CA ALA A 65 -10.02 -3.33 2.08
C ALA A 65 -9.27 -2.20 2.83
N TYR A 66 -8.81 -1.16 2.11
CA TYR A 66 -8.19 0.01 2.72
C TYR A 66 -9.16 0.71 3.68
N TYR A 67 -10.41 0.92 3.26
CA TYR A 67 -11.45 1.51 4.10
C TYR A 67 -11.73 0.69 5.36
N ARG A 68 -11.96 -0.62 5.22
CA ARG A 68 -12.22 -1.52 6.36
C ARG A 68 -11.05 -1.51 7.35
N ARG A 69 -9.83 -1.47 6.83
CA ARG A 69 -8.63 -1.42 7.68
C ARG A 69 -8.51 -0.10 8.43
N TYR A 70 -8.90 1.01 7.81
CA TYR A 70 -8.96 2.31 8.46
C TYR A 70 -9.93 2.28 9.66
N LEU A 71 -11.15 1.79 9.47
CA LEU A 71 -12.13 1.66 10.56
C LEU A 71 -11.65 0.78 11.71
N ALA A 72 -11.09 -0.39 11.39
CA ALA A 72 -10.56 -1.30 12.41
C ALA A 72 -9.35 -0.73 13.18
N LEU A 73 -8.64 0.26 12.63
CA LEU A 73 -7.57 0.95 13.33
C LEU A 73 -8.12 2.07 14.22
N LEU A 74 -9.16 2.78 13.78
CA LEU A 74 -9.87 3.77 14.59
C LEU A 74 -10.53 3.13 15.82
N GLU A 75 -11.20 1.99 15.64
CA GLU A 75 -11.84 1.26 16.74
C GLU A 75 -10.86 0.80 17.83
N LYS A 76 -9.59 0.57 17.47
CA LYS A 76 -8.53 0.16 18.41
C LYS A 76 -7.90 1.32 19.17
N GLN A 77 -8.19 2.56 18.78
CA GLN A 77 -7.67 3.77 19.44
C GLN A 77 -8.62 4.31 20.51
N ILE A 78 -9.83 3.75 20.63
CA ILE A 78 -10.84 4.04 21.65
C ILE A 78 -10.72 3.00 22.77
#